data_AF-H5WP70-F1
#
_entry.id   AF-H5WP70-F1
#
_cell.length_a   1.000
_cell.length_b   1.000
_cell.length_c   1.000
_cell.angle_alpha   90.00
_cell.angle_beta   90.00
_cell.angle_gamma   90.00
#
_symmetry.space_group_name_H-M   'P 1'
#
loop_
_entity.id
_entity.type
_entity.pdbx_description
1 polymer ?
#
loop_
_entity_poly.entity_id
_entity_poly.type
_entity_poly.pdbx_seq_one_letter_code
_entity_poly.pdbx_strand_id
1 'polypeptide(L)' 'MPTVTKRGKYWRAQVRRLGFPPQSKRFDTNAKAEAWARVTDSELDRGIFESRAEAERTTHGEALEC' A
#
# COMPACT_ATOMS: atom_id res chain seq x y z
N MET A 1 -1.73 8.41 8.21
CA MET A 1 -3.09 7.84 8.18
C MET A 1 -3.27 7.07 6.87
N PRO A 2 -3.86 5.87 6.91
CA PRO A 2 -4.21 5.13 5.69
C PRO A 2 -5.30 5.87 4.90
N THR A 3 -5.13 5.96 3.58
CA THR A 3 -6.09 6.58 2.66
C THR A 3 -6.59 5.53 1.68
N VAL A 4 -7.88 5.27 1.69
CA VAL A 4 -8.52 4.37 0.72
C VAL A 4 -9.30 5.21 -0.29
N THR A 5 -9.02 5.04 -1.58
CA THR A 5 -9.66 5.78 -2.67
C THR A 5 -10.30 4.81 -3.64
N LYS A 6 -11.58 5.02 -3.99
CA LYS A 6 -12.26 4.26 -5.03
C LYS A 6 -11.86 4.80 -6.41
N ARG A 7 -11.34 3.93 -7.29
CA ARG A 7 -11.11 4.23 -8.72
C ARG A 7 -11.94 3.29 -9.58
N GLY A 8 -13.13 3.76 -9.97
CA GLY A 8 -14.04 3.02 -10.85
C GLY A 8 -14.44 1.66 -10.27
N LYS A 9 -13.90 0.59 -10.86
CA LYS A 9 -14.17 -0.81 -10.49
C LYS A 9 -13.31 -1.35 -9.33
N TYR A 10 -12.27 -0.63 -8.92
CA TYR A 10 -11.35 -1.10 -7.88
C TYR A 10 -11.11 -0.04 -6.81
N TRP A 11 -10.54 -0.49 -5.70
CA TRP A 11 -10.17 0.28 -4.53
C TRP A 11 -8.66 0.34 -4.43
N ARG A 12 -8.11 1.54 -4.21
CA ARG A 12 -6.69 1.75 -3.98
C ARG A 12 -6.47 2.20 -2.55
N ALA A 13 -5.76 1.40 -1.78
CA ALA A 13 -5.26 1.80 -0.47
C ALA A 13 -3.87 2.41 -0.61
N GLN A 14 -3.64 3.54 0.05
CA GLN A 14 -2.37 4.22 0.15
C GLN A 14 -2.04 4.42 1.63
N VAL A 15 -0.83 4.05 2.04
CA VAL A 15 -0.33 4.24 3.40
C VAL A 15 0.94 5.06 3.31
N ARG A 16 0.98 6.18 4.05
CA ARG A 16 2.11 7.11 4.09
C ARG A 16 2.49 7.33 5.55
N ARG A 17 3.77 7.07 5.88
CA ARG A 17 4.38 7.35 7.19
C ARG A 17 5.66 8.12 7.00
N LEU A 18 5.95 9.03 7.93
CA LEU A 18 7.18 9.81 7.93
C LEU A 18 8.37 8.87 8.14
N GLY A 19 9.38 8.93 7.27
CA GLY A 19 10.54 8.04 7.31
C GLY A 19 10.40 6.73 6.54
N PHE A 20 9.23 6.42 5.97
CA PHE A 20 9.01 5.24 5.14
C PHE A 20 8.53 5.61 3.72
N PRO A 21 8.87 4.80 2.70
CA PRO A 21 8.36 5.00 1.36
C PRO A 21 6.83 4.83 1.34
N PRO A 22 6.11 5.64 0.55
CA PRO A 22 4.67 5.54 0.44
C PRO A 22 4.27 4.20 -0.20
N GLN A 23 3.45 3.41 0.50
CA GLN A 23 2.97 2.13 0.02
C GLN A 23 1.58 2.28 -0.59
N SER A 24 1.34 1.65 -1.74
CA SER A 24 0.02 1.63 -2.37
C SER A 24 -0.32 0.26 -2.94
N LYS A 25 -1.57 -0.17 -2.75
CA LYS A 25 -2.05 -1.47 -3.24
C LYS A 25 -3.50 -1.38 -3.72
N ARG A 26 -3.83 -2.17 -4.74
CA ARG A 26 -5.14 -2.22 -5.39
C ARG A 26 -5.92 -3.44 -4.89
N PHE A 27 -7.23 -3.29 -4.73
CA PHE A 27 -8.15 -4.30 -4.22
C PHE A 27 -9.49 -4.21 -4.94
N ASP A 28 -10.19 -5.34 -5.11
CA ASP A 28 -11.53 -5.36 -5.69
C ASP A 28 -12.62 -4.82 -4.75
N THR A 29 -12.39 -4.91 -3.43
CA THR A 29 -13.39 -4.54 -2.41
C THR A 29 -12.82 -3.54 -1.41
N ASN A 30 -13.65 -2.59 -0.98
CA ASN A 30 -13.30 -1.62 0.06
C ASN A 30 -12.85 -2.30 1.36
N ALA A 31 -13.56 -3.34 1.83
CA ALA A 31 -13.22 -4.05 3.06
C ALA A 31 -11.77 -4.60 3.05
N LYS A 32 -11.35 -5.23 1.94
CA LYS A 32 -9.97 -5.69 1.76
C LYS A 32 -8.97 -4.52 1.74
N ALA A 33 -9.32 -3.42 1.09
CA ALA A 33 -8.48 -2.24 1.03
C ALA A 33 -8.26 -1.60 2.40
N GLU A 34 -9.31 -1.44 3.20
CA GLU A 34 -9.21 -0.92 4.57
C GLU A 34 -8.46 -1.86 5.50
N ALA A 35 -8.75 -3.16 5.45
CA ALA A 35 -8.05 -4.15 6.25
C ALA A 35 -6.54 -4.15 5.96
N TRP A 36 -6.16 -4.15 4.68
CA TRP A 36 -4.75 -4.05 4.30
C TRP A 36 -4.13 -2.72 4.73
N ALA A 37 -4.82 -1.60 4.52
CA ALA A 37 -4.28 -0.28 4.87
C ALA A 37 -4.02 -0.16 6.38
N ARG A 38 -4.90 -0.73 7.21
CA ARG A 38 -4.74 -0.76 8.68
C ARG A 38 -3.60 -1.67 9.13
N VAL A 39 -3.49 -2.85 8.53
CA VAL A 39 -2.38 -3.77 8.80
C VAL A 39 -1.06 -3.11 8.40
N THR A 40 -0.94 -2.62 7.17
CA THR A 40 0.29 -1.99 6.68
C THR A 40 0.66 -0.72 7.46
N ASP A 41 -0.29 0.12 7.86
CA ASP A 41 -0.01 1.26 8.74
C ASP A 41 0.54 0.81 10.10
N SER A 42 0.01 -0.28 10.67
CA SER A 42 0.50 -0.84 11.93
C SER A 42 1.90 -1.48 11.80
N GLU A 43 2.19 -2.12 10.67
CA GLU A 43 3.50 -2.73 10.39
C GLU A 43 4.58 -1.67 10.14
N LEU A 44 4.22 -0.58 9.46
CA LEU A 44 5.07 0.59 9.24
C LEU A 44 5.31 1.36 10.54
N ASP A 45 4.27 1.49 11.38
CA ASP A 45 4.39 2.09 12.70
C ASP A 45 5.38 1.35 13.60
N ARG A 46 5.37 0.01 13.53
CA ARG A 46 6.29 -0.85 14.27
C ARG A 46 7.70 -0.91 13.68
N GLY A 47 7.93 -0.34 12.49
CA GLY A 47 9.20 -0.41 11.78
C GLY A 47 9.59 -1.81 11.26
N ILE A 48 8.64 -2.76 11.25
CA ILE A 48 8.88 -4.16 10.85
C ILE A 48 8.74 -4.33 9.32
N PHE A 49 8.20 -3.31 8.63
CA PHE A 49 7.82 -3.38 7.23
C PHE A 49 8.99 -3.55 6.24
N GLU A 50 10.22 -3.22 6.65
CA GLU A 50 11.40 -3.20 5.76
C GLU A 50 11.76 -4.61 5.22
N SER A 51 11.59 -5.68 6.00
CA SER A 51 11.96 -7.03 5.55
C SER A 51 10.97 -7.70 4.59
N ARG A 52 9.70 -7.25 4.53
CA ARG A 52 8.67 -7.91 3.69
C ARG A 52 8.50 -7.24 2.33
N ALA A 53 8.76 -5.94 2.23
CA ALA A 53 8.58 -5.18 1.00
C ALA A 53 9.69 -5.42 -0.03
N GLU A 54 10.91 -5.74 0.41
CA GLU A 54 12.05 -6.10 -0.47
C GLU A 54 11.71 -7.32 -1.35
N ALA A 55 10.94 -8.27 -0.84
CA ALA A 55 10.54 -9.48 -1.57
C ALA A 55 9.40 -9.26 -2.60
N GLU A 56 8.63 -8.18 -2.51
CA GLU A 56 7.53 -7.89 -3.45
C GLU A 56 7.86 -6.71 -4.41
N ARG A 57 9.00 -6.03 -4.22
CA ARG A 57 9.44 -4.84 -4.99
C ARG A 57 9.96 -5.11 -6.40
N THR A 58 9.78 -6.32 -6.94
CA THR A 58 10.13 -6.63 -8.34
C THR A 58 8.97 -6.38 -9.33
N THR A 59 7.76 -5.96 -8.89
CA THR A 59 6.59 -5.96 -9.80
C THR A 59 5.81 -4.65 -9.95
N HIS A 60 6.32 -3.49 -9.49
CA HIS A 60 5.59 -2.22 -9.69
C HIS A 60 6.44 -1.02 -10.13
N GLY A 61 7.67 -1.27 -10.58
CA GLY A 61 8.61 -0.20 -10.94
C GLY A 61 8.71 0.12 -12.43
N GLU A 62 8.05 -0.60 -13.34
CA GLU A 62 8.31 -0.36 -14.77
C GLU A 62 7.02 -0.35 -15.60
N ALA A 63 6.99 0.58 -16.56
CA ALA A 63 5.90 0.90 -17.49
C ALA A 63 4.78 1.83 -16.99
N LEU A 64 5.12 3.06 -16.61
CA LEU A 64 4.33 4.21 -17.06
C LEU A 64 5.18 5.49 -17.06
N GLU A 65 6.12 5.63 -18.01
CA GLU A 65 6.52 6.92 -18.60
C GLU A 65 7.08 6.67 -20.02
N CYS A 66 6.24 6.85 -21.05
CA CYS A 66 6.61 7.37 -22.38
C CYS A 66 5.35 7.86 -23.09
#